data_AF-A0A077YVU7-F1
#
_entry.id   AF-A0A077YVU7-F1
#
_cell.length_a   1.000
_cell.length_b   1.000
_cell.length_c   1.000
_cell.angle_alpha   90.00
_cell.angle_beta   90.00
_cell.angle_gamma   90.00
#
_symmetry.space_group_name_H-M   'P 1'
#
loop_
_entity.id
_entity.type
_entity.pdbx_description
1 polymer ?
#
loop_
_entity_poly.entity_id
_entity_poly.type
_entity_poly.pdbx_seq_one_letter_code
_entity_poly.pdbx_strand_id
1 'polypeptide(L)'
;MVRLYSRINGWSMPPHPLQVVAWSIILFLSLAVYLVLIPSFQSAEARLILYVFLSLLILLVVIFKVVVTSIDPSDDLVTNKIKNQPRPHFDRKRFKHVIDEHHFCNVCEMFIHPSSKHCRQCNKCVFNFDHHCKWLNNCIGGKNYR
;
A
#
# COMPACT_ATOMS: atom_id res chain seq x y z
N MET A 1 0.88 -18.01 6.48
CA MET A 1 2.34 -17.93 6.29
C MET A 1 2.91 -16.86 7.23
N VAL A 2 3.83 -17.22 8.12
CA VAL A 2 4.55 -16.25 8.94
C VAL A 2 5.61 -15.57 8.06
N ARG A 3 5.66 -14.23 8.07
CA ARG A 3 6.68 -13.48 7.34
C ARG A 3 7.84 -13.19 8.29
N LEU A 4 9.04 -13.66 7.96
CA LEU A 4 10.26 -13.34 8.70
C LEU A 4 10.77 -11.94 8.37
N TYR A 5 10.68 -11.52 7.11
CA TYR A 5 11.18 -10.22 6.67
C TYR A 5 10.06 -9.20 6.47
N SER A 6 10.38 -7.92 6.70
CA SER A 6 9.48 -6.81 6.43
C SER A 6 9.30 -6.59 4.94
N ARG A 7 8.07 -6.27 4.52
CA ARG A 7 7.76 -5.83 3.15
C ARG A 7 8.10 -4.36 3.00
N ILE A 8 8.81 -3.99 1.94
CA ILE A 8 9.24 -2.61 1.71
C ILE A 8 8.05 -1.77 1.27
N ASN A 9 7.30 -2.23 0.28
CA ASN A 9 6.13 -1.54 -0.25
C ASN A 9 5.12 -2.54 -0.85
N GLY A 10 4.13 -2.04 -1.59
CA GLY A 10 3.09 -2.83 -2.23
C GLY A 10 3.56 -3.78 -3.34
N TRP A 11 4.77 -3.58 -3.86
CA TRP A 11 5.36 -4.42 -4.91
C TRP A 11 6.18 -5.59 -4.37
N SER A 12 6.36 -5.69 -3.05
CA SER A 12 7.00 -6.86 -2.45
C SER A 12 6.25 -8.14 -2.84
N MET A 13 6.93 -9.28 -2.92
CA MET A 13 6.29 -10.55 -3.29
C MET A 13 5.73 -11.33 -2.08
N PRO A 14 4.74 -12.21 -2.28
CA PRO A 14 3.84 -12.24 -3.44
C PRO A 14 2.86 -11.05 -3.43
N PRO A 15 2.30 -10.67 -4.59
CA PRO A 15 1.18 -9.72 -4.63
C PRO A 15 -0.03 -10.29 -3.88
N HIS A 16 -0.84 -9.42 -3.29
CA HIS A 16 -2.11 -9.85 -2.72
C HIS A 16 -3.11 -10.09 -3.86
N PRO A 17 -3.96 -11.14 -3.83
CA PRO A 17 -4.94 -11.39 -4.90
C PRO A 17 -5.82 -10.17 -5.21
N LEU A 18 -6.27 -9.44 -4.17
CA LEU A 18 -7.03 -8.20 -4.36
C LEU A 18 -6.23 -7.08 -5.06
N GLN A 19 -4.90 -7.03 -4.94
CA GLN A 19 -4.08 -6.10 -5.70
C GLN A 19 -4.14 -6.40 -7.21
N VAL A 20 -4.10 -7.69 -7.57
CA VAL A 20 -4.25 -8.15 -8.97
C VAL A 20 -5.64 -7.79 -9.48
N VAL A 21 -6.69 -8.10 -8.70
CA VAL A 21 -8.08 -7.74 -9.04
C VAL A 21 -8.22 -6.23 -9.26
N ALA A 22 -7.60 -5.39 -8.43
CA ALA A 22 -7.64 -3.93 -8.62
C ALA A 22 -7.08 -3.50 -9.99
N TRP A 23 -5.95 -4.08 -10.40
CA TRP A 23 -5.34 -3.79 -11.70
C TRP A 23 -6.20 -4.31 -12.86
N SER A 24 -6.77 -5.51 -12.71
CA SER A 24 -7.71 -6.08 -13.68
C SER A 24 -8.95 -5.20 -13.87
N ILE A 25 -9.49 -4.63 -12.79
CA ILE A 25 -10.64 -3.71 -12.87
C ILE A 25 -10.26 -2.43 -13.63
N ILE A 26 -9.11 -1.82 -13.33
CA ILE A 26 -8.65 -0.62 -14.05
C ILE A 26 -8.49 -0.91 -15.54
N LEU A 27 -7.86 -2.04 -15.89
CA LEU A 27 -7.70 -2.45 -17.29
C LEU A 27 -9.04 -2.67 -17.98
N PHE A 28 -9.94 -3.45 -17.35
CA PHE A 28 -11.27 -3.76 -17.90
C PHE A 28 -12.09 -2.49 -18.14
N LEU A 29 -12.17 -1.60 -17.14
CA LEU A 29 -12.90 -0.34 -17.26
C LEU A 29 -12.29 0.57 -18.33
N SER A 30 -10.95 0.62 -18.42
CA SER A 30 -10.28 1.37 -19.48
C SER A 30 -10.68 0.85 -20.86
N LEU A 31 -10.61 -0.47 -21.08
CA LEU A 31 -11.03 -1.08 -22.35
C LEU A 31 -12.49 -0.80 -22.67
N ALA A 32 -13.40 -0.92 -21.70
CA ALA A 32 -14.81 -0.59 -21.88
C ALA A 32 -15.02 0.88 -22.28
N VAL A 33 -14.26 1.80 -21.68
CA VAL A 33 -14.31 3.23 -22.03
C VAL A 33 -13.86 3.45 -23.48
N TYR A 34 -12.70 2.95 -23.90
CA TYR A 34 -12.14 3.25 -25.22
C TYR A 34 -12.80 2.48 -26.36
N LEU A 35 -13.28 1.27 -26.12
CA LEU A 35 -13.82 0.38 -27.16
C LEU A 35 -15.34 0.45 -27.29
N VAL A 36 -16.05 0.84 -26.23
CA VAL A 36 -17.52 0.83 -26.21
C VAL A 36 -18.07 2.22 -25.93
N LEU A 37 -17.70 2.83 -24.80
CA LEU A 37 -18.33 4.08 -24.37
C LEU A 37 -18.00 5.23 -25.33
N ILE A 38 -16.73 5.53 -25.59
CA ILE A 38 -16.38 6.69 -26.42
C ILE A 38 -16.87 6.50 -27.87
N PRO A 39 -16.69 5.32 -28.52
CA PRO A 39 -17.21 5.11 -29.86
C PRO A 39 -18.74 5.18 -29.99
N SER A 40 -19.50 5.04 -28.91
CA SER A 40 -20.97 5.14 -28.96
C SER A 40 -21.49 6.57 -29.13
N PHE A 41 -20.64 7.58 -28.92
CA PHE A 41 -21.00 8.99 -29.15
C PHE A 41 -20.92 9.32 -30.65
N GLN A 42 -22.00 9.91 -31.19
CA GLN A 42 -22.11 10.24 -32.61
C GLN A 42 -21.21 11.40 -33.04
N SER A 43 -21.07 12.45 -32.21
CA SER A 43 -20.26 13.63 -32.53
C SER A 43 -18.77 13.34 -32.40
N ALA A 44 -17.99 13.68 -33.42
CA ALA A 44 -16.53 13.51 -33.41
C ALA A 44 -15.86 14.39 -32.34
N GLU A 45 -16.42 15.57 -32.10
CA GLU A 45 -15.95 16.55 -31.12
C GLU A 45 -16.09 16.01 -29.70
N ALA A 46 -17.26 15.46 -29.34
CA ALA A 46 -17.43 14.85 -28.02
C ALA A 46 -16.51 13.64 -27.85
N ARG A 47 -16.31 12.81 -28.90
CA ARG A 47 -15.35 11.71 -28.83
C ARG A 47 -13.94 12.20 -28.52
N LEU A 48 -13.47 13.24 -29.21
CA LEU A 48 -12.16 13.82 -28.97
C LEU A 48 -12.02 14.34 -27.53
N ILE A 49 -13.03 15.08 -27.05
CA ILE A 49 -13.04 15.62 -25.68
C ILE A 49 -12.99 14.47 -24.66
N LEU A 50 -13.82 13.44 -24.83
CA LEU A 50 -13.83 12.27 -23.94
C LEU A 50 -12.52 11.50 -23.99
N TYR A 51 -11.94 11.30 -25.18
CA TYR A 51 -10.63 10.66 -25.30
C TYR A 51 -9.58 11.43 -24.52
N VAL A 52 -9.48 12.75 -24.68
CA VAL A 52 -8.48 13.54 -23.95
C VAL A 52 -8.75 13.53 -22.45
N PHE A 53 -9.96 13.89 -22.03
CA PHE A 53 -10.30 14.04 -20.62
C PHE A 53 -10.20 12.72 -19.84
N LEU A 54 -10.80 11.64 -20.35
CA LEU A 54 -10.77 10.35 -19.66
C LEU A 54 -9.38 9.72 -19.68
N SER A 55 -8.56 9.96 -20.72
CA SER A 55 -7.15 9.53 -20.71
C SER A 55 -6.36 10.21 -19.61
N LEU A 56 -6.52 11.52 -19.42
CA LEU A 56 -5.86 12.23 -18.34
C LEU A 56 -6.32 11.75 -16.95
N LEU A 57 -7.61 11.48 -16.79
CA LEU A 57 -8.15 10.95 -15.53
C LEU A 57 -7.63 9.53 -15.23
N ILE A 58 -7.65 8.63 -16.21
CA ILE A 58 -7.13 7.25 -16.04
C ILE A 58 -5.63 7.29 -15.74
N LEU A 59 -4.87 8.12 -16.47
CA LEU A 59 -3.44 8.31 -16.23
C LEU A 59 -3.19 8.80 -14.80
N LEU A 60 -3.95 9.80 -14.34
CA LEU A 60 -3.86 10.31 -12.98
C LEU A 60 -4.14 9.23 -11.93
N VAL A 61 -5.20 8.43 -12.11
CA VAL A 61 -5.54 7.31 -11.22
C VAL A 61 -4.42 6.25 -11.20
N VAL A 62 -3.85 5.91 -12.36
CA VAL A 62 -2.74 4.96 -12.45
C VAL A 62 -1.50 5.51 -11.75
N ILE A 63 -1.16 6.78 -11.97
CA ILE A 63 -0.05 7.46 -11.29
C ILE A 63 -0.23 7.39 -9.78
N PHE A 64 -1.39 7.80 -9.25
CA PHE A 64 -1.66 7.73 -7.80
C PHE A 64 -1.56 6.31 -7.27
N LYS A 65 -2.13 5.31 -7.97
CA LYS A 65 -2.04 3.91 -7.56
C LYS A 65 -0.60 3.43 -7.52
N VAL A 66 0.22 3.76 -8.52
CA VAL A 66 1.64 3.42 -8.56
C VAL A 66 2.38 4.10 -7.41
N VAL A 67 2.18 5.40 -7.22
CA VAL A 67 2.85 6.17 -6.15
C VAL A 67 2.54 5.59 -4.78
N VAL A 68 1.27 5.42 -4.41
CA VAL A 68 0.89 4.91 -3.08
C VAL A 68 1.32 3.45 -2.88
N THR A 69 1.30 2.62 -3.94
CA THR A 69 1.82 1.25 -3.89
C THR A 69 3.34 1.23 -3.69
N SER A 70 4.07 2.22 -4.23
CA SER A 70 5.53 2.28 -4.20
C SER A 70 6.13 2.87 -2.92
N ILE A 71 5.38 3.68 -2.17
CA ILE A 71 5.86 4.29 -0.91
C ILE A 71 6.23 3.21 0.11
N ASP A 72 7.36 3.36 0.80
CA ASP A 72 7.66 2.61 2.02
C ASP A 72 7.12 3.38 3.24
N PRO A 73 5.98 2.97 3.82
CA PRO A 73 5.37 3.67 4.95
C PRO A 73 6.06 3.38 6.30
N SER A 74 7.17 2.65 6.32
CA SER A 74 7.78 2.23 7.58
C SER A 74 8.22 3.41 8.45
N ASP A 75 8.18 3.23 9.76
CA ASP A 75 8.76 4.14 10.75
C ASP A 75 10.28 4.22 10.57
N ASP A 76 10.81 5.41 10.36
CA ASP A 76 12.23 5.66 10.10
C ASP A 76 13.11 5.33 11.31
N LEU A 77 12.57 5.42 12.55
CA LEU A 77 13.29 5.01 13.76
C LEU A 77 13.65 3.52 13.74
N VAL A 78 12.84 2.72 13.04
CA VAL A 78 13.02 1.28 12.88
C VAL A 78 13.77 0.96 11.60
N THR A 79 13.31 1.48 10.46
CA THR A 79 13.84 1.11 9.14
C THR A 79 15.30 1.50 8.96
N ASN A 80 15.76 2.60 9.57
CA ASN A 80 17.17 3.01 9.45
C ASN A 80 18.14 2.10 10.22
N LYS A 81 17.66 1.34 11.21
CA LYS A 81 18.51 0.52 12.09
C LYS A 81 18.46 -0.97 11.76
N ILE A 82 17.29 -1.49 11.39
CA ILE A 82 17.07 -2.92 11.18
C ILE A 82 16.55 -3.25 9.78
N LYS A 83 16.98 -2.48 8.77
CA LYS A 83 16.68 -2.76 7.37
C LYS A 83 17.13 -4.18 7.02
N ASN A 84 16.26 -4.95 6.39
CA ASN A 84 16.52 -6.33 5.93
C ASN A 84 16.85 -7.37 7.01
N GLN A 85 16.70 -7.05 8.30
CA GLN A 85 16.82 -8.05 9.36
C GLN A 85 15.52 -8.87 9.50
N PRO A 86 15.61 -10.16 9.86
CA PRO A 86 14.43 -10.96 10.19
C PRO A 86 13.83 -10.46 11.51
N ARG A 87 12.50 -10.45 11.58
CA ARG A 87 11.76 -10.09 12.80
C ARG A 87 11.03 -11.33 13.30
N PRO A 88 11.18 -11.69 14.58
CA PRO A 88 10.55 -12.87 15.14
C PRO A 88 9.02 -12.76 15.09
N HIS A 89 8.35 -13.91 15.19
CA HIS A 89 6.90 -13.88 15.41
C HIS A 89 6.61 -13.35 16.82
N PHE A 90 5.55 -12.54 16.95
CA PHE A 90 5.10 -12.07 18.25
C PHE A 90 4.68 -13.26 19.14
N ASP A 91 5.42 -13.49 20.22
CA ASP A 91 5.08 -14.51 21.21
C ASP A 91 4.19 -13.93 22.32
N ARG A 92 2.91 -14.32 22.29
CA ARG A 92 1.90 -13.92 23.28
C ARG A 92 2.15 -14.47 24.69
N LYS A 93 2.98 -15.51 24.84
CA LYS A 93 3.35 -16.04 26.15
C LYS A 93 4.40 -15.16 26.83
N ARG A 94 5.32 -14.59 26.04
CA ARG A 94 6.39 -13.70 26.53
C ARG A 94 5.92 -12.26 26.69
N PHE A 95 5.09 -11.76 25.76
CA PHE A 95 4.67 -10.37 25.74
C PHE A 95 3.16 -10.23 25.63
N LYS A 96 2.57 -9.36 26.46
CA LYS A 96 1.12 -9.08 26.45
C LYS A 96 0.71 -8.24 25.24
N HIS A 97 1.53 -7.27 24.85
CA HIS A 97 1.25 -6.32 23.77
C HIS A 97 2.38 -6.27 22.75
N VAL A 98 2.02 -6.06 21.48
CA VAL A 98 3.01 -5.91 20.39
C VAL A 98 3.82 -4.63 20.56
N ILE A 99 3.16 -3.58 21.05
CA ILE A 99 3.78 -2.31 21.45
C ILE A 99 3.41 -2.11 22.92
N ASP A 100 4.40 -1.87 23.76
CA ASP A 100 4.20 -1.64 25.19
C ASP A 100 3.87 -0.16 25.49
N GLU A 101 3.71 0.14 26.78
CA GLU A 101 3.43 1.48 27.30
C GLU A 101 4.57 2.49 27.08
N HIS A 102 5.79 2.04 26.80
CA HIS A 102 6.95 2.88 26.54
C HIS A 102 7.23 3.05 25.03
N HIS A 103 6.28 2.68 24.18
CA HIS A 103 6.42 2.70 22.72
C HIS A 103 7.59 1.82 22.24
N PHE A 104 7.81 0.68 22.88
CA PHE A 104 8.72 -0.36 22.40
C PHE A 104 7.94 -1.43 21.64
N CYS A 105 8.35 -1.71 20.39
CA CYS A 105 7.76 -2.79 19.61
C CYS A 105 8.48 -4.11 19.90
N ASN A 106 7.78 -5.04 20.55
CA ASN A 106 8.30 -6.38 20.90
C ASN A 106 8.52 -7.32 19.70
N VAL A 107 8.14 -6.90 18.49
CA VAL A 107 8.42 -7.65 17.24
C VAL A 107 9.62 -7.08 16.51
N CYS A 108 9.76 -5.76 16.49
CA CYS A 108 10.91 -5.11 15.89
C CYS A 108 12.10 -5.06 16.86
N GLU A 109 11.84 -5.22 18.16
CA GLU A 109 12.79 -5.06 19.27
C GLU A 109 13.41 -3.65 19.30
N MET A 110 12.58 -2.64 19.05
CA MET A 110 13.00 -1.24 18.92
C MET A 110 11.96 -0.30 19.52
N PHE A 111 12.42 0.83 20.08
CA PHE A 111 11.56 1.98 20.33
C PHE A 111 11.08 2.59 19.01
N ILE A 112 9.80 2.95 18.99
CA ILE A 112 9.10 3.47 17.81
C ILE A 112 8.48 4.83 18.14
N HIS A 113 8.00 5.54 17.12
CA HIS A 113 7.27 6.78 17.36
C HIS A 113 5.95 6.49 18.13
N PRO A 114 5.48 7.39 19.03
CA PRO A 114 4.26 7.17 19.81
C PRO A 114 3.00 6.83 19.00
N SER A 115 2.90 7.37 17.79
CA SER A 115 1.80 7.13 16.84
C SER A 115 2.02 5.93 15.90
N SER A 116 3.18 5.27 15.97
CA SER A 116 3.49 4.13 15.12
C SER A 116 2.74 2.88 15.60
N LYS A 117 2.34 2.02 14.65
CA LYS A 117 1.80 0.69 14.95
C LYS A 117 2.51 -0.37 14.11
N HIS A 118 2.61 -1.60 14.63
CA HIS A 118 3.18 -2.73 13.90
C HIS A 118 2.12 -3.41 13.05
N CYS A 119 2.30 -3.37 11.73
CA CYS A 119 1.48 -4.14 10.82
C CYS A 119 2.00 -5.58 10.71
N ARG A 120 1.22 -6.56 11.14
CA ARG A 120 1.57 -7.99 11.00
C ARG A 120 1.69 -8.44 9.53
N GLN A 121 0.88 -7.88 8.62
CA GLN A 121 0.87 -8.28 7.20
C GLN A 121 2.13 -7.84 6.46
N CYS A 122 2.62 -6.63 6.73
CA CYS A 122 3.89 -6.11 6.21
C CYS A 122 5.09 -6.45 7.09
N ASN A 123 4.86 -6.95 8.30
CA ASN A 123 5.85 -7.22 9.34
C ASN A 123 6.78 -6.03 9.62
N LYS A 124 6.21 -4.84 9.87
CA LYS A 124 6.97 -3.61 10.15
C LYS A 124 6.14 -2.61 10.93
N CYS A 125 6.81 -1.71 11.65
CA CYS A 125 6.18 -0.53 12.24
C CYS A 125 6.00 0.57 11.19
N VAL A 126 4.86 1.25 11.23
CA VAL A 126 4.46 2.32 10.30
C VAL A 126 4.12 3.55 11.10
N PHE A 127 4.72 4.68 10.73
CA PHE A 127 4.49 5.98 11.37
C PHE A 127 3.09 6.53 11.04
N ASN A 128 2.38 7.04 12.06
CA ASN A 128 0.96 7.44 11.96
C ASN A 128 0.15 6.36 11.23
N PHE A 129 0.23 5.11 11.68
CA PHE A 129 -0.44 3.99 11.02
C PHE A 129 -1.96 4.18 11.02
N ASP A 130 -2.56 4.12 9.83
CA ASP A 130 -3.99 4.06 9.64
C ASP A 130 -4.42 2.61 9.45
N HIS A 131 -4.09 2.01 8.31
CA HIS A 131 -4.48 0.63 8.00
C HIS A 131 -3.53 -0.07 7.03
N HIS A 132 -3.72 -1.38 6.82
CA HIS A 132 -3.10 -2.11 5.71
C HIS A 132 -4.12 -2.30 4.58
N CYS A 133 -3.84 -1.69 3.43
CA CYS A 133 -4.73 -1.77 2.27
C CYS A 133 -4.38 -2.98 1.40
N LYS A 134 -5.29 -3.97 1.35
CA LYS A 134 -5.11 -5.20 0.55
C LYS A 134 -5.11 -4.94 -0.97
N TRP A 135 -5.75 -3.86 -1.43
CA TRP A 135 -5.83 -3.47 -2.84
C TRP A 135 -4.56 -2.77 -3.36
N LEU A 136 -3.75 -2.25 -2.43
CA LEU A 136 -2.43 -1.67 -2.66
C LEU A 136 -1.32 -2.60 -2.19
N ASN A 137 -1.66 -3.63 -1.41
CA ASN A 137 -0.74 -4.56 -0.78
C ASN A 137 0.30 -3.84 0.10
N ASN A 138 -0.07 -2.68 0.64
CA ASN A 138 0.81 -1.78 1.37
C ASN A 138 0.09 -1.19 2.59
N CYS A 139 0.84 -0.72 3.56
CA CYS A 139 0.26 0.06 4.66
C CYS A 139 0.01 1.51 4.23
N ILE A 140 -1.04 2.09 4.80
CA ILE A 140 -1.34 3.51 4.77
C ILE A 140 -0.96 4.09 6.13
N GLY A 141 -0.19 5.16 6.10
CA GLY A 141 0.14 5.93 7.28
C GLY A 141 0.65 7.32 6.91
N GLY A 142 1.39 7.95 7.82
CA GLY A 142 1.79 9.35 7.69
C GLY A 142 2.53 9.68 6.40
N LYS A 143 3.34 8.76 5.87
CA LYS A 143 4.08 8.95 4.61
C LYS A 143 3.20 8.91 3.36
N ASN A 144 1.98 8.38 3.44
CA ASN A 144 1.04 8.35 2.32
C ASN A 144 0.15 9.60 2.24
N TYR A 145 0.10 10.40 3.32
CA TYR A 145 -0.70 11.63 3.41
C TYR A 145 0.12 12.91 3.23
N ARG A 146 1.42 12.81 3.00
CA ARG A 146 2.31 13.94 2.70
C ARG A 146 2.43 14.12 1.20
#